data_AF-K1S9A5-F1
#
_entry.id   AF-K1S9A5-F1
#
_cell.length_a   1.000
_cell.length_b   1.000
_cell.length_c   1.000
_cell.angle_alpha   90.00
_cell.angle_beta   90.00
_cell.angle_gamma   90.00
#
_symmetry.space_group_name_H-M   'P 1'
#
loop_
_entity.id
_entity.type
_entity.pdbx_description
1 polymer ?
#
loop_
_entity_poly.entity_id
_entity_poly.type
_entity_poly.pdbx_seq_one_letter_code
_entity_poly.pdbx_strand_id
1 'polypeptide(L)'
;MTNQSTIDKLIEMRLTAMADAFRIQMDDPAMKEVPFEDRFGMLVDVEYSNRKNNRLKRLIRQAEFEQPDASIAAIDYHSGRKLNKALINRLATCEY
;
A
#
# COMPACT_ATOMS: atom_id res chain seq x y z
N MET A 1 -21.03 9.41 -21.44
CA MET A 1 -20.84 9.09 -20.00
C MET A 1 -19.77 10.03 -19.49
N THR A 2 -20.01 10.80 -18.43
CA THR A 2 -19.03 11.78 -17.92
C THR A 2 -17.98 11.08 -17.06
N ASN A 3 -16.75 11.61 -17.01
CA ASN A 3 -15.68 11.09 -16.14
C ASN A 3 -16.12 11.06 -14.67
N GLN A 4 -16.93 12.03 -14.25
CA GLN A 4 -17.55 12.05 -12.93
C GLN A 4 -18.45 10.83 -12.67
N SER A 5 -19.31 10.46 -13.63
CA SER A 5 -20.15 9.26 -13.50
C SER A 5 -19.33 7.98 -13.36
N THR A 6 -18.16 7.90 -14.02
CA THR A 6 -17.24 6.77 -13.86
C THR A 6 -16.65 6.73 -12.45
N ILE A 7 -16.22 7.87 -11.92
CA ILE A 7 -15.69 8.00 -10.56
C ILE A 7 -16.75 7.59 -9.52
N ASP A 8 -17.99 8.06 -9.68
CA ASP A 8 -19.08 7.73 -8.77
C ASP A 8 -19.34 6.22 -8.74
N LYS A 9 -19.37 5.57 -9.92
CA LYS A 9 -19.49 4.10 -10.04
C LYS A 9 -18.32 3.36 -9.38
N LEU A 10 -17.09 3.85 -9.52
CA LEU A 10 -15.92 3.25 -8.87
C LEU A 10 -16.08 3.30 -7.34
N ILE A 11 -16.54 4.42 -6.81
CA ILE A 11 -16.80 4.59 -5.37
C ILE A 11 -17.92 3.66 -4.90
N GLU A 12 -19.03 3.56 -5.65
CA GLU A 12 -20.14 2.62 -5.34
C GLU A 12 -19.68 1.15 -5.31
N MET A 13 -18.77 0.78 -6.22
CA MET A 13 -18.14 -0.55 -6.25
C MET A 13 -17.06 -0.75 -5.17
N ARG A 14 -16.83 0.25 -4.31
CA ARG A 14 -15.78 0.28 -3.29
C ARG A 14 -14.37 0.19 -3.87
N LEU A 15 -14.15 0.71 -5.07
CA LEU A 15 -12.86 0.84 -5.74
C LEU A 15 -12.30 2.26 -5.52
N THR A 16 -12.27 2.70 -4.27
CA THR A 16 -12.02 4.11 -3.93
C THR A 16 -10.59 4.54 -4.25
N ALA A 17 -9.59 3.67 -4.08
CA ALA A 17 -8.21 4.01 -4.41
C ALA A 17 -8.02 4.05 -5.94
N MET A 18 -8.74 3.21 -6.69
CA MET A 18 -8.80 3.31 -8.15
C MET A 18 -9.41 4.65 -8.61
N ALA A 19 -10.49 5.08 -7.95
CA ALA A 19 -11.16 6.34 -8.27
C ALA A 19 -10.25 7.55 -8.04
N ASP A 20 -9.51 7.55 -6.93
CA ASP A 20 -8.55 8.62 -6.62
C ASP A 20 -7.35 8.60 -7.56
N ALA A 21 -6.81 7.42 -7.88
CA ALA A 21 -5.74 7.29 -8.87
C ALA A 21 -6.18 7.74 -10.26
N PHE A 22 -7.44 7.48 -10.63
CA PHE A 22 -8.00 7.94 -11.90
C PHE A 22 -8.11 9.46 -11.96
N ARG A 23 -8.52 10.13 -10.87
CA ARG A 23 -8.49 11.60 -10.76
C ARG A 23 -7.06 12.14 -10.93
N ILE A 24 -6.09 11.56 -10.25
CA ILE A 24 -4.68 11.96 -10.34
C ILE A 24 -4.16 11.82 -11.77
N GLN A 25 -4.45 10.69 -12.45
CA GLN A 25 -4.03 10.49 -13.84
C GLN A 25 -4.69 11.48 -14.81
N MET A 26 -5.91 11.94 -14.53
CA MET A 26 -6.58 12.96 -15.35
C MET A 26 -5.91 14.33 -15.23
N ASP A 27 -5.41 14.67 -14.04
CA ASP A 27 -4.78 15.96 -13.76
C ASP A 27 -3.29 15.99 -14.17
N ASP A 28 -2.67 14.83 -14.39
CA ASP A 28 -1.27 14.69 -14.79
C ASP A 28 -1.09 14.73 -16.32
N PRO A 29 -0.46 15.77 -16.89
CA PRO A 29 -0.19 15.83 -18.33
C PRO A 29 0.72 14.71 -18.83
N ALA A 30 1.63 14.19 -18.00
CA ALA A 30 2.56 13.13 -18.39
C ALA A 30 1.82 11.81 -18.68
N MET A 31 0.65 11.61 -18.07
CA MET A 31 -0.17 10.42 -18.28
C MET A 31 -0.79 10.37 -19.68
N LYS A 32 -0.82 11.48 -20.43
CA LYS A 32 -1.32 11.47 -21.82
C LYS A 32 -0.41 10.69 -22.77
N GLU A 33 0.89 10.68 -22.51
CA GLU A 33 1.89 9.98 -23.31
C GLU A 33 1.99 8.47 -22.97
N VAL A 34 1.37 8.05 -21.87
CA VAL A 34 1.35 6.64 -21.45
C VAL A 34 0.24 5.89 -22.20
N PRO A 35 0.50 4.67 -22.73
CA PRO A 35 -0.54 3.84 -23.31
C PRO A 35 -1.70 3.58 -22.35
N PHE A 36 -2.91 3.43 -22.89
CA PHE A 36 -4.10 3.19 -22.07
C PHE A 36 -3.96 1.93 -21.21
N GLU A 37 -3.44 0.83 -21.77
CA GLU A 37 -3.28 -0.44 -21.05
C GLU A 37 -2.37 -0.29 -19.83
N ASP A 38 -1.28 0.48 -19.95
CA ASP A 38 -0.36 0.73 -18.85
C ASP A 38 -1.02 1.59 -17.77
N ARG A 39 -1.72 2.66 -18.17
CA ARG A 39 -2.50 3.48 -17.22
C ARG A 39 -3.53 2.65 -16.48
N PHE A 40 -4.26 1.79 -17.20
CA PHE A 40 -5.26 0.91 -16.62
C PHE A 40 -4.64 -0.10 -15.65
N GLY A 41 -3.50 -0.70 -16.02
CA GLY A 41 -2.69 -1.54 -15.13
C GLY A 41 -2.33 -0.83 -13.84
N MET A 42 -1.82 0.41 -13.92
CA MET A 42 -1.50 1.22 -12.73
C MET A 42 -2.72 1.44 -11.82
N LEU A 43 -3.89 1.74 -12.40
CA LEU A 43 -5.13 1.93 -11.62
C LEU A 43 -5.53 0.65 -10.88
N VAL A 44 -5.45 -0.50 -11.55
CA VAL A 44 -5.75 -1.82 -10.97
C VAL A 44 -4.75 -2.16 -9.86
N ASP A 45 -3.46 -1.92 -10.07
CA ASP A 45 -2.40 -2.21 -9.10
C ASP A 45 -2.55 -1.41 -7.81
N VAL A 46 -2.90 -0.13 -7.92
CA VAL A 46 -3.17 0.74 -6.76
C VAL A 46 -4.31 0.17 -5.92
N GLU A 47 -5.43 -0.18 -6.54
CA GLU A 47 -6.60 -0.70 -5.84
C GLU A 47 -6.34 -2.10 -5.26
N TYR A 48 -5.66 -2.97 -6.00
CA TYR A 48 -5.29 -4.30 -5.53
C TYR A 48 -4.37 -4.23 -4.30
N SER A 49 -3.37 -3.36 -4.34
CA SER A 49 -2.45 -3.12 -3.23
C SER A 49 -3.18 -2.55 -2.02
N ASN A 50 -4.09 -1.58 -2.24
CA ASN A 50 -4.92 -1.02 -1.17
C ASN A 50 -5.78 -2.09 -0.49
N ARG A 51 -6.40 -3.00 -1.26
CA ARG A 51 -7.20 -4.10 -0.72
C ARG A 51 -6.37 -5.08 0.10
N LYS A 52 -5.17 -5.44 -0.37
CA LYS A 52 -4.23 -6.27 0.40
C LYS A 52 -3.83 -5.60 1.70
N ASN A 53 -3.49 -4.32 1.66
CA ASN A 53 -3.10 -3.55 2.84
C ASN A 53 -4.25 -3.44 3.84
N ASN A 54 -5.48 -3.20 3.39
CA ASN A 54 -6.65 -3.13 4.28
C ASN A 54 -6.96 -4.48 4.92
N ARG A 55 -6.81 -5.59 4.17
CA ARG A 55 -6.92 -6.93 4.74
C ARG A 55 -5.86 -7.18 5.81
N LEU A 56 -4.61 -6.82 5.55
CA LEU A 56 -3.50 -6.96 6.50
C LEU A 56 -3.77 -6.17 7.78
N LYS A 57 -4.09 -4.87 7.66
CA LYS A 57 -4.42 -4.00 8.80
C LYS A 57 -5.58 -4.56 9.63
N ARG A 58 -6.62 -5.09 8.98
CA ARG A 58 -7.74 -5.74 9.68
C ARG A 58 -7.28 -6.97 10.47
N LEU A 59 -6.46 -7.84 9.87
CA LEU A 59 -5.96 -9.03 10.54
C LEU A 59 -5.06 -8.68 11.74
N ILE A 60 -4.16 -7.70 11.60
CA ILE A 60 -3.33 -7.20 12.70
C ILE A 60 -4.21 -6.70 13.85
N ARG A 61 -5.24 -5.90 13.55
CA ARG A 61 -6.17 -5.38 14.56
C ARG A 61 -6.96 -6.49 15.26
N GLN A 62 -7.33 -7.56 14.53
CA GLN A 62 -8.05 -8.71 15.08
C GLN A 62 -7.17 -9.63 15.94
N ALA A 63 -5.85 -9.59 15.76
CA ALA A 63 -4.92 -10.41 16.53
C ALA A 63 -4.65 -9.86 17.93
N GLU A 64 -5.10 -8.64 18.25
CA GLU A 64 -4.99 -8.03 19.58
C GLU A 64 -3.56 -8.02 20.15
N PHE A 65 -2.55 -7.84 19.27
CA PHE A 65 -1.17 -7.69 19.70
C PHE A 65 -1.01 -6.47 20.63
N GLU A 66 -0.20 -6.60 21.68
CA GLU A 66 0.15 -5.48 22.57
C GLU A 66 0.81 -4.33 21.79
N GLN A 67 1.61 -4.67 20.78
CA GLN A 67 2.30 -3.72 19.90
C GLN A 67 1.99 -4.04 18.43
N PRO A 68 0.83 -3.62 17.90
CA PRO A 68 0.38 -3.98 16.55
C PRO A 68 1.23 -3.37 15.43
N ASP A 69 1.92 -2.26 15.72
CA ASP A 69 2.79 -1.56 14.76
C ASP A 69 4.27 -1.98 14.90
N ALA A 70 4.57 -3.00 15.72
CA ALA A 70 5.93 -3.49 15.89
C ALA A 70 6.49 -4.02 14.56
N SER A 71 7.66 -3.54 14.17
CA SER A 71 8.34 -3.97 12.95
C SER A 71 9.86 -3.97 13.12
N ILE A 72 10.55 -4.82 12.38
CA ILE A 72 12.02 -4.93 12.40
C ILE A 72 12.67 -3.61 11.96
N ALA A 73 12.03 -2.89 11.02
CA ALA A 73 12.47 -1.58 10.55
C ALA A 73 12.38 -0.48 11.62
N ALA A 74 11.48 -0.63 12.59
CA ALA A 74 11.28 0.31 13.69
C ALA A 74 12.15 0.02 14.92
N ILE A 75 13.04 -0.98 14.87
CA ILE A 75 13.95 -1.27 15.98
C ILE A 75 14.91 -0.09 16.17
N ASP A 76 14.88 0.50 17.36
CA ASP A 76 15.87 1.47 17.78
C ASP A 76 17.19 0.76 18.14
N TYR A 77 18.25 1.10 17.40
CA TYR A 77 19.62 0.58 17.55
C TYR A 77 20.55 1.55 18.30
N HIS A 78 20.01 2.49 19.08
CA HIS A 78 20.82 3.42 19.87
C HIS A 78 21.91 2.69 20.67
N SER A 79 23.10 3.28 20.76
CA SER A 79 24.31 2.65 21.29
C SER A 79 24.16 2.09 22.70
N GLY A 80 23.33 2.71 23.54
CA GLY A 80 23.02 2.25 24.89
C GLY A 80 22.31 0.89 24.97
N ARG A 81 21.63 0.45 23.90
CA ARG A 81 20.87 -0.82 23.87
C ARG A 81 21.74 -2.04 23.58
N LYS A 82 22.98 -1.84 23.09
CA LYS A 82 23.94 -2.91 22.77
C LYS A 82 23.36 -3.99 21.84
N LEU A 83 22.52 -3.59 20.88
CA LEU A 83 21.90 -4.49 19.90
C LEU A 83 22.77 -4.66 18.66
N ASN A 84 23.01 -5.90 18.24
CA ASN A 84 23.73 -6.20 17.00
C ASN A 84 22.76 -6.18 15.80
N LYS A 85 22.77 -5.06 15.06
CA LYS A 85 21.91 -4.88 13.87
C LYS A 85 22.14 -5.93 12.79
N ALA A 86 23.39 -6.34 12.55
CA ALA A 86 23.70 -7.35 11.54
C ALA A 86 23.11 -8.71 11.92
N LEU A 87 23.19 -9.08 13.20
CA LEU A 87 22.59 -10.31 13.70
C LEU A 87 21.06 -10.28 13.59
N ILE A 88 20.41 -9.19 14.01
CA ILE A 88 18.95 -9.07 13.92
C ILE A 88 18.47 -9.16 12.48
N ASN A 89 19.13 -8.48 11.55
CA ASN A 89 18.79 -8.56 10.13
C ASN A 89 18.98 -9.96 9.55
N ARG A 90 20.00 -10.71 9.97
CA ARG A 90 20.17 -12.11 9.56
C ARG A 90 19.06 -12.99 10.11
N LEU A 91 18.68 -12.82 11.36
CA LEU A 91 17.59 -13.60 11.97
C LEU A 91 16.22 -13.27 11.34
N ALA A 92 16.04 -12.02 10.89
CA ALA A 92 14.83 -11.56 10.24
C ALA A 92 14.50 -12.28 8.93
N THR A 93 15.47 -12.89 8.26
CA THR A 93 15.24 -13.64 7.01
C THR A 93 14.56 -14.98 7.26
N CYS A 94 14.60 -15.50 8.49
CA CYS A 94 14.14 -16.85 8.85
C CYS A 94 14.83 -17.97 8.05
N GLU A 95 15.99 -17.70 7.46
CA GLU A 95 16.85 -18.69 6.79
C GLU A 95 17.85 -19.22 7.82
N TYR A 96 17.58 -20.42 8.34
CA TYR A 96 18.38 -21.09 9.38
C TYR A 96 19.40 -22.07 8.79
#